data_AF-A0A452C9D1-F1
#
_entry.id   AF-A0A452C9D1-F1
#
_cell.length_a   1.000
_cell.length_b   1.000
_cell.length_c   1.000
_cell.angle_alpha   90.00
_cell.angle_beta   90.00
_cell.angle_gamma   90.00
#
_symmetry.space_group_name_H-M   'P 1'
#
loop_
_entity.id
_entity.type
_entity.pdbx_description
1 polymer ?
#
loop_
_entity_poly.entity_id
_entity_poly.type
_entity_poly.pdbx_seq_one_letter_code
_entity_poly.pdbx_strand_id
1 'polypeptide(L)'
;MVQLVLQYRDYQRATQRLAGIPELLNKLRQAPDFYVEMKWEFTSWVPLVSKMCPSDVYRVWKRGENLRVDTSLLGFEHMTWQRGRRSFIFKGQEAGALVMEVDHDRQLVHTETLGLTLHEPEALLATMRPSEEHVASRLTSPIVSTHLDTRNVAFERNKCGIWGWRSEKMETVSGYEAKVYSATNVELVTRTRTEHLSDQDKSRSKGGKTPFQSFLGLPQQHSSHNGAPVQQAASPTNPTAISPDEYFDPNFSLESRNIGRPIEMSSKVQRFKATLWLSEEHPLSLGDQVMPIIDLMAISNAHFAKLRDFINLRLPPGFPVKIEIPLFHVLNARITFSNLCGCDEPLSSVWVPAPGSAIAASASPFPCEVDPAVFEVPDGYSVLGAERSEPLRDEDDDLLQFAIQQSLLEASTETEQVGCGQELGPRRGQGWQR
;
A
#
# COMPACT_ATOMS: atom_id res chain seq x y z
N MET A 1 7.55 -30.80 -4.16
CA MET A 1 8.55 -30.01 -3.39
C MET A 1 8.20 -28.53 -3.34
N VAL A 2 8.05 -27.81 -4.47
CA VAL A 2 7.69 -26.37 -4.47
C VAL A 2 6.41 -26.08 -3.70
N GLN A 3 5.34 -26.86 -3.90
CA GLN A 3 4.08 -26.74 -3.15
C GLN A 3 4.30 -26.78 -1.62
N LEU A 4 5.15 -27.69 -1.13
CA LEU A 4 5.48 -27.83 0.29
C LEU A 4 6.26 -26.61 0.80
N VAL A 5 7.25 -26.14 0.03
CA VAL A 5 8.03 -24.94 0.41
C VAL A 5 7.13 -23.71 0.50
N LEU A 6 6.21 -23.53 -0.45
CA LEU A 6 5.25 -22.43 -0.43
C LEU A 6 4.29 -22.54 0.75
N GLN A 7 3.75 -23.74 1.00
CA GLN A 7 2.87 -24.02 2.14
C GLN A 7 3.54 -23.68 3.48
N TYR A 8 4.76 -24.18 3.72
CA TYR A 8 5.49 -23.89 4.96
C TYR A 8 5.91 -22.42 5.08
N ARG A 9 6.30 -21.77 3.97
CA ARG A 9 6.58 -20.33 3.95
C ARG A 9 5.35 -19.53 4.36
N ASP A 10 4.20 -19.85 3.80
CA ASP A 10 2.95 -19.11 4.04
C ASP A 10 2.41 -19.40 5.44
N TYR A 11 2.55 -20.63 5.92
CA TYR A 11 2.33 -21.00 7.33
C TYR A 11 3.23 -20.21 8.30
N GLN A 12 4.54 -20.11 8.02
CA GLN A 12 5.46 -19.31 8.85
C GLN A 12 5.08 -17.84 8.86
N ARG A 13 4.75 -17.27 7.70
CA ARG A 13 4.28 -15.89 7.59
C ARG A 13 2.97 -15.67 8.36
N ALA A 14 2.01 -16.59 8.26
CA ALA A 14 0.76 -16.53 8.99
C ALA A 14 1.00 -16.62 10.50
N THR A 15 1.83 -17.56 10.95
CA THR A 15 2.18 -17.75 12.36
C THR A 15 2.88 -16.52 12.95
N GLN A 16 3.86 -15.96 12.24
CA GLN A 16 4.55 -14.73 12.65
C GLN A 16 3.59 -13.53 12.75
N ARG A 17 2.63 -13.43 11.82
CA ARG A 17 1.60 -12.38 11.86
C ARG A 17 0.68 -12.55 13.07
N LEU A 18 0.17 -13.75 13.31
CA LEU A 18 -0.70 -14.06 14.45
C LEU A 18 0.01 -13.81 15.79
N ALA A 19 1.31 -14.12 15.89
CA ALA A 19 2.11 -13.88 17.08
C ALA A 19 2.24 -12.39 17.45
N GLY A 20 2.13 -11.47 16.48
CA GLY A 20 2.22 -10.02 16.72
C GLY A 20 0.91 -9.38 17.20
N ILE A 21 -0.22 -10.06 17.07
CA ILE A 21 -1.55 -9.51 17.39
C ILE A 21 -1.70 -9.09 18.85
N PRO A 22 -1.26 -9.87 19.87
CA PRO A 22 -1.37 -9.46 21.26
C PRO A 22 -0.63 -8.15 21.57
N GLU A 23 0.53 -7.95 20.95
CA GLU A 23 1.29 -6.70 21.10
C GLU A 23 0.55 -5.52 20.47
N LEU A 24 -0.03 -5.70 19.29
CA LEU A 24 -0.84 -4.69 18.61
C LEU A 24 -2.10 -4.33 19.42
N LEU A 25 -2.82 -5.32 19.95
CA LEU A 25 -3.99 -5.09 20.80
C LEU A 25 -3.63 -4.33 22.08
N ASN A 26 -2.47 -4.63 22.68
CA ASN A 26 -1.98 -3.89 23.84
C ASN A 26 -1.65 -2.43 23.49
N LYS A 27 -1.04 -2.16 22.32
CA LYS A 27 -0.81 -0.79 21.84
C LYS A 27 -2.12 -0.05 21.60
N LEU A 28 -3.11 -0.69 20.97
CA LEU A 28 -4.44 -0.10 20.79
C LEU A 28 -5.10 0.24 22.13
N ARG A 29 -5.03 -0.66 23.11
CA ARG A 29 -5.56 -0.44 24.46
C ARG A 29 -4.93 0.75 25.18
N GLN A 30 -3.64 1.01 24.96
CA GLN A 30 -2.91 2.12 25.56
C GLN A 30 -3.15 3.46 24.84
N ALA A 31 -3.46 3.43 23.54
CA ALA A 31 -3.84 4.62 22.81
C ALA A 31 -5.16 5.21 23.38
N PRO A 32 -5.36 6.53 23.39
CA PRO A 32 -6.66 7.15 23.65
C PRO A 32 -7.71 6.72 22.62
N ASP A 33 -8.98 6.91 22.95
CA ASP A 33 -10.09 6.63 22.04
C ASP A 33 -10.25 7.77 21.04
N PHE A 34 -10.57 7.44 19.78
CA PHE A 34 -10.75 8.45 18.75
C PHE A 34 -11.57 7.99 17.56
N TYR A 35 -12.00 9.00 16.81
CA TYR A 35 -12.52 8.85 15.46
C TYR A 35 -11.68 9.69 14.50
N VAL A 36 -11.37 9.19 13.30
CA VAL A 36 -10.69 9.98 12.27
C VAL A 36 -11.12 9.53 10.88
N GLU A 37 -11.14 10.47 9.95
CA GLU A 37 -11.34 10.20 8.54
C GLU A 37 -10.02 10.29 7.78
N MET A 38 -9.73 9.28 6.98
CA MET A 38 -8.60 9.25 6.06
C MET A 38 -9.15 9.28 4.64
N LYS A 39 -9.09 10.46 4.02
CA LYS A 39 -9.54 10.67 2.65
C LYS A 39 -8.43 10.26 1.69
N TRP A 40 -8.72 9.27 0.84
CA TRP A 40 -7.88 8.80 -0.25
C TRP A 40 -8.38 9.39 -1.56
N GLU A 41 -7.52 10.12 -2.27
CA GLU A 41 -7.85 10.71 -3.56
C GLU A 41 -6.71 10.44 -4.54
N PHE A 42 -7.06 9.98 -5.73
CA PHE A 42 -6.14 10.02 -6.85
C PHE A 42 -6.47 11.26 -7.68
N THR A 43 -5.45 12.02 -8.06
CA THR A 43 -5.63 13.24 -8.86
C THR A 43 -4.76 13.18 -10.10
N SER A 44 -5.23 13.75 -11.20
CA SER A 44 -4.45 13.89 -12.43
C SER A 44 -4.32 15.36 -12.83
N TRP A 45 -3.17 15.71 -13.43
CA TRP A 45 -3.02 17.00 -14.12
C TRP A 45 -3.72 17.01 -15.49
N VAL A 46 -4.04 15.84 -16.04
CA VAL A 46 -4.77 15.71 -17.29
C VAL A 46 -6.24 16.11 -17.06
N PRO A 47 -6.77 17.08 -17.83
CA PRO A 47 -8.17 17.47 -17.74
C PRO A 47 -9.11 16.26 -17.93
N LEU A 48 -10.25 16.25 -17.22
CA LEU A 48 -11.28 15.19 -17.25
C LEU A 48 -10.90 13.83 -16.65
N VAL A 49 -9.63 13.41 -16.69
CA VAL A 49 -9.12 12.18 -16.05
C VAL A 49 -9.31 12.22 -14.53
N SER A 50 -9.22 13.42 -13.93
CA SER A 50 -9.44 13.61 -12.49
C SER A 50 -10.84 13.21 -12.02
N LYS A 51 -11.87 13.24 -12.89
CA LYS A 51 -13.24 12.80 -12.55
C LYS A 51 -13.39 11.28 -12.55
N MET A 52 -12.50 10.57 -13.23
CA MET A 52 -12.48 9.10 -13.30
C MET A 52 -11.55 8.49 -12.25
N CYS A 53 -10.77 9.31 -11.54
CA CYS A 53 -9.88 8.85 -10.49
C CYS A 53 -10.67 8.30 -9.29
N PRO A 54 -10.25 7.18 -8.70
CA PRO A 54 -10.90 6.64 -7.53
C PRO A 54 -10.69 7.57 -6.34
N SER A 55 -11.67 7.60 -5.47
CA SER A 55 -11.57 8.24 -4.17
C SER A 55 -12.38 7.47 -3.14
N ASP A 56 -11.88 7.48 -1.92
CA ASP A 56 -12.54 6.86 -0.78
C ASP A 56 -12.28 7.65 0.50
N VAL A 57 -13.13 7.43 1.50
CA VAL A 57 -12.98 7.98 2.84
C VAL A 57 -13.00 6.82 3.82
N TYR A 58 -11.84 6.50 4.36
CA TYR A 58 -11.75 5.50 5.41
C TYR A 58 -12.13 6.16 6.72
N ARG A 59 -13.24 5.70 7.30
CA ARG A 59 -13.69 6.16 8.60
C ARG A 59 -13.22 5.19 9.65
N VAL A 60 -12.45 5.68 10.61
CA VAL A 60 -11.79 4.85 11.61
C VAL A 60 -12.31 5.21 12.98
N TRP A 61 -12.94 4.24 13.66
CA TRP A 61 -13.32 4.35 15.06
C TRP A 61 -12.41 3.45 15.88
N LYS A 62 -11.84 4.01 16.94
CA LYS A 62 -10.98 3.28 17.87
C LYS A 62 -11.51 3.47 19.28
N ARG A 63 -11.70 2.37 20.00
CA ARG A 63 -12.13 2.36 21.41
C ARG A 63 -11.50 1.21 22.19
N GLY A 64 -10.71 1.50 23.21
CA GLY A 64 -9.95 0.48 23.95
C GLY A 64 -9.12 -0.37 22.99
N GLU A 65 -9.38 -1.67 22.97
CA GLU A 65 -8.75 -2.63 22.03
C GLU A 65 -9.58 -2.91 20.76
N ASN A 66 -10.67 -2.18 20.55
CA ASN A 66 -11.55 -2.34 19.40
C ASN A 66 -11.25 -1.28 18.35
N LEU A 67 -11.32 -1.69 17.08
CA LEU A 67 -11.11 -0.87 15.91
C LEU A 67 -12.19 -1.19 14.88
N ARG A 68 -12.76 -0.17 14.24
CA ARG A 68 -13.63 -0.33 13.08
C ARG A 68 -13.12 0.57 11.97
N VAL A 69 -13.05 0.04 10.76
CA VAL A 69 -12.69 0.78 9.55
C VAL A 69 -13.77 0.58 8.51
N ASP A 70 -14.43 1.67 8.12
CA ASP A 70 -15.40 1.65 7.02
C ASP A 70 -14.73 2.11 5.73
N THR A 71 -15.04 1.41 4.63
CA THR A 71 -14.57 1.70 3.27
C THR A 71 -15.72 1.60 2.27
N SER A 72 -15.63 2.35 1.17
CA SER A 72 -16.64 2.32 0.09
C SER A 72 -16.11 1.79 -1.23
N LEU A 73 -14.79 1.73 -1.39
CA LEU A 73 -14.12 1.25 -2.59
C LEU A 73 -13.75 -0.22 -2.39
N LEU A 74 -14.44 -1.10 -3.13
CA LEU A 74 -14.22 -2.55 -3.08
C LEU A 74 -13.17 -3.00 -4.08
N GLY A 75 -13.12 -2.32 -5.23
CA GLY A 75 -12.20 -2.68 -6.29
C GLY A 75 -12.55 -2.02 -7.61
N PHE A 76 -12.22 -2.72 -8.68
CA PHE A 76 -12.32 -2.24 -10.06
C PHE A 76 -12.45 -3.44 -10.98
N GLU A 77 -13.54 -3.47 -11.71
CA GLU A 77 -13.86 -4.55 -12.63
C GLU A 77 -14.48 -3.94 -13.90
N HIS A 78 -14.20 -4.50 -15.07
CA HIS A 78 -14.81 -4.07 -16.34
C HIS A 78 -14.73 -2.55 -16.63
N MET A 79 -13.59 -1.92 -16.35
CA MET A 79 -13.41 -0.46 -16.53
C MET A 79 -14.23 0.42 -15.57
N THR A 80 -14.75 -0.14 -14.47
CA THR A 80 -15.60 0.57 -13.50
C THR A 80 -15.18 0.31 -12.07
N TRP A 81 -15.17 1.36 -11.24
CA TRP A 81 -14.93 1.26 -9.80
C TRP A 81 -16.08 0.51 -9.13
N GLN A 82 -15.74 -0.62 -8.51
CA GLN A 82 -16.66 -1.36 -7.68
C GLN A 82 -16.77 -0.66 -6.33
N ARG A 83 -17.98 -0.17 -6.03
CA ARG A 83 -18.30 0.49 -4.77
C ARG A 83 -19.31 -0.34 -3.99
N GLY A 84 -19.16 -0.33 -2.68
CA GLY A 84 -20.08 -0.96 -1.75
C GLY A 84 -19.64 -0.70 -0.33
N ARG A 85 -20.58 -0.81 0.62
CA ARG A 85 -20.35 -0.41 2.00
C ARG A 85 -19.81 -1.59 2.80
N ARG A 86 -18.51 -1.52 3.14
CA ARG A 86 -17.84 -2.53 3.97
C ARG A 86 -17.37 -1.92 5.28
N SER A 87 -17.49 -2.71 6.34
CA SER A 87 -16.85 -2.42 7.62
C SER A 87 -15.97 -3.57 8.05
N PHE A 88 -14.71 -3.27 8.34
CA PHE A 88 -13.78 -4.19 8.98
C PHE A 88 -13.73 -3.87 10.46
N ILE A 89 -14.26 -4.76 11.30
CA ILE A 89 -14.34 -4.58 12.73
C ILE A 89 -13.40 -5.57 13.41
N PHE A 90 -12.44 -5.05 14.15
CA PHE A 90 -11.53 -5.79 15.00
C PHE A 90 -11.95 -5.57 16.45
N LYS A 91 -12.27 -6.64 17.17
CA LYS A 91 -12.71 -6.59 18.57
C LYS A 91 -11.74 -7.40 19.42
N GLY A 92 -11.01 -6.75 20.31
CA GLY A 92 -10.07 -7.45 21.20
C GLY A 92 -10.80 -8.38 22.18
N GLN A 93 -10.16 -9.50 22.49
CA GLN A 93 -10.63 -10.53 23.42
C GLN A 93 -9.48 -10.99 24.31
N GLU A 94 -9.76 -11.70 25.41
CA GLU A 94 -8.73 -12.16 26.35
C GLU A 94 -7.63 -13.03 25.71
N ALA A 95 -7.95 -13.78 24.65
CA ALA A 95 -7.05 -14.74 23.98
C ALA A 95 -6.69 -14.36 22.52
N GLY A 96 -7.04 -13.16 22.05
CA GLY A 96 -6.86 -12.76 20.65
C GLY A 96 -7.74 -11.60 20.21
N ALA A 97 -8.10 -11.58 18.93
CA ALA A 97 -9.05 -10.64 18.36
C ALA A 97 -10.12 -11.37 17.54
N LEU A 98 -11.35 -10.87 17.58
CA LEU A 98 -12.38 -11.21 16.61
C LEU A 98 -12.32 -10.22 15.46
N VAL A 99 -12.26 -10.72 14.24
CA VAL A 99 -12.33 -9.92 13.01
C VAL A 99 -13.65 -10.20 12.34
N MET A 100 -14.37 -9.13 12.02
CA MET A 100 -15.63 -9.18 11.31
C MET A 100 -15.51 -8.33 10.06
N GLU A 101 -15.76 -8.95 8.90
CA GLU A 101 -16.02 -8.23 7.67
C GLU A 101 -17.53 -8.13 7.49
N VAL A 102 -18.05 -6.91 7.50
CA VAL A 102 -19.49 -6.63 7.38
C VAL A 102 -19.77 -6.09 5.99
N ASP A 103 -20.62 -6.81 5.25
CA ASP A 103 -21.22 -6.39 4.00
C ASP A 103 -22.58 -5.74 4.29
N HIS A 104 -22.64 -4.41 4.25
CA HIS A 104 -23.87 -3.68 4.53
C HIS A 104 -24.89 -3.74 3.38
N ASP A 105 -24.47 -4.09 2.18
CA ASP A 105 -25.34 -4.13 1.01
C ASP A 105 -26.03 -5.49 0.89
N ARG A 106 -25.35 -6.57 1.31
CA ARG A 106 -25.91 -7.92 1.39
C ARG A 106 -26.39 -8.31 2.78
N GLN A 107 -26.12 -7.47 3.78
CA GLN A 107 -26.40 -7.74 5.20
C GLN A 107 -25.75 -9.05 5.69
N LEU A 108 -24.52 -9.29 5.26
CA LEU A 108 -23.73 -10.47 5.60
C LEU A 108 -22.56 -10.07 6.49
N VAL A 109 -22.22 -10.92 7.45
CA VAL A 109 -21.02 -10.75 8.28
C VAL A 109 -20.18 -12.00 8.19
N HIS A 110 -18.95 -11.87 7.70
CA HIS A 110 -17.95 -12.92 7.82
C HIS A 110 -17.15 -12.71 9.10
N THR A 111 -16.94 -13.77 9.87
CA THR A 111 -16.26 -13.69 11.16
C THR A 111 -15.08 -14.65 11.22
N GLU A 112 -13.91 -14.13 11.61
CA GLU A 112 -12.67 -14.87 11.82
C GLU A 112 -12.10 -14.55 13.21
N THR A 113 -11.68 -15.57 13.96
CA THR A 113 -11.04 -15.37 15.27
C THR A 113 -9.52 -15.48 15.11
N LEU A 114 -8.82 -14.38 15.35
CA LEU A 114 -7.37 -14.29 15.39
C LEU A 114 -6.87 -14.55 16.82
N GLY A 115 -6.71 -15.82 17.20
CA GLY A 115 -6.28 -16.23 18.54
C GLY A 115 -4.90 -16.88 18.60
N LEU A 116 -4.24 -16.77 19.77
CA LEU A 116 -2.98 -17.47 20.08
C LEU A 116 -3.15 -18.99 20.22
N THR A 117 -4.38 -19.47 20.38
CA THR A 117 -4.69 -20.89 20.36
C THR A 117 -4.68 -21.39 18.93
N LEU A 118 -3.47 -21.69 18.44
CA LEU A 118 -3.25 -22.71 17.41
C LEU A 118 -3.71 -24.05 18.01
N HIS A 119 -5.01 -24.24 18.24
CA HIS A 119 -5.51 -25.51 18.76
C HIS A 119 -5.21 -26.65 17.78
N GLU A 120 -4.94 -26.32 16.51
CA GLU A 120 -4.58 -27.26 15.46
C GLU A 120 -3.55 -26.63 14.49
N PRO A 121 -2.24 -26.60 14.82
CA PRO A 121 -1.22 -26.11 13.90
C PRO A 121 -1.21 -26.91 12.58
N GLU A 122 -1.60 -28.18 12.64
CA GLU A 122 -1.77 -29.04 11.46
C GLU A 122 -2.93 -28.60 10.57
N ALA A 123 -4.05 -28.15 11.15
CA ALA A 123 -5.17 -27.62 10.38
C ALA A 123 -4.80 -26.30 9.72
N LEU A 124 -4.13 -25.39 10.44
CA LEU A 124 -3.62 -24.14 9.86
C LEU A 124 -2.60 -24.41 8.73
N LEU A 125 -1.71 -25.39 8.91
CA LEU A 125 -0.78 -25.78 7.85
C LEU A 125 -1.54 -26.33 6.63
N ALA A 126 -2.58 -27.13 6.84
CA ALA A 126 -3.40 -27.70 5.78
C ALA A 126 -4.17 -26.64 4.98
N THR A 127 -4.68 -25.60 5.63
CA THR A 127 -5.38 -24.48 4.94
C THR A 127 -4.43 -23.63 4.10
N MET A 128 -3.14 -23.58 4.44
CA MET A 128 -2.12 -22.84 3.69
C MET A 128 -1.55 -23.60 2.48
N ARG A 129 -2.15 -24.75 2.10
CA ARG A 129 -1.70 -25.53 0.96
C ARG A 129 -2.11 -24.85 -0.36
N PRO A 130 -1.17 -24.39 -1.20
CA PRO A 130 -1.52 -23.74 -2.45
C PRO A 130 -2.07 -24.76 -3.48
N SER A 131 -3.01 -24.32 -4.31
CA SER A 131 -3.55 -25.09 -5.44
C SER A 131 -2.47 -25.38 -6.49
N GLU A 132 -2.68 -26.41 -7.32
CA GLU A 132 -1.74 -26.73 -8.40
C GLU A 132 -1.63 -25.58 -9.41
N GLU A 133 -2.74 -24.88 -9.67
CA GLU A 133 -2.78 -23.70 -10.54
C GLU A 133 -1.96 -22.54 -9.97
N HIS A 134 -2.08 -22.24 -8.67
CA HIS A 134 -1.24 -21.23 -8.01
C HIS A 134 0.25 -21.60 -8.07
N VAL A 135 0.59 -22.87 -7.89
CA VAL A 135 1.97 -23.35 -8.03
C VAL A 135 2.45 -23.18 -9.48
N ALA A 136 1.65 -23.58 -10.46
CA ALA A 136 1.98 -23.45 -11.88
C ALA A 136 2.19 -21.98 -12.26
N SER A 137 1.26 -21.10 -11.88
CA SER A 137 1.35 -19.65 -12.09
C SER A 137 2.66 -19.08 -11.55
N ARG A 138 3.05 -19.43 -10.32
CA ARG A 138 4.32 -18.99 -9.71
C ARG A 138 5.56 -19.51 -10.43
N LEU A 139 5.49 -20.69 -11.04
CA LEU A 139 6.59 -21.27 -11.80
C LEU A 139 6.73 -20.66 -13.20
N THR A 140 5.64 -20.14 -13.78
CA THR A 140 5.62 -19.58 -15.15
C THR A 140 5.58 -18.05 -15.19
N SER A 141 5.48 -17.38 -14.04
CA SER A 141 5.47 -15.91 -13.94
C SER A 141 6.80 -15.35 -13.42
N PRO A 142 7.21 -14.15 -13.87
CA PRO A 142 8.36 -13.45 -13.30
C PRO A 142 8.19 -13.21 -11.81
N ILE A 143 9.28 -13.29 -11.04
CA ILE A 143 9.27 -12.90 -9.63
C ILE A 143 9.52 -11.40 -9.56
N VAL A 144 8.49 -10.64 -9.21
CA VAL A 144 8.57 -9.18 -9.08
C VAL A 144 8.57 -8.81 -7.59
N SER A 145 9.49 -7.92 -7.20
CA SER A 145 9.53 -7.33 -5.87
C SER A 145 9.69 -5.82 -6.00
N THR A 146 8.73 -5.09 -5.45
CA THR A 146 8.72 -3.64 -5.42
C THR A 146 8.80 -3.18 -3.97
N HIS A 147 9.78 -2.34 -3.66
CA HIS A 147 9.93 -1.77 -2.32
C HIS A 147 10.37 -0.30 -2.41
N LEU A 148 10.08 0.43 -1.34
CA LEU A 148 10.54 1.80 -1.16
C LEU A 148 11.96 1.76 -0.56
N ASP A 149 12.95 2.29 -1.26
CA ASP A 149 14.29 2.51 -0.70
C ASP A 149 14.33 3.87 -0.02
N THR A 150 14.56 3.83 1.29
CA THR A 150 14.44 4.95 2.20
C THR A 150 15.79 5.53 2.63
N ARG A 151 16.90 4.93 2.18
CA ARG A 151 18.26 5.23 2.69
C ARG A 151 18.71 6.67 2.47
N ASN A 152 18.27 7.28 1.36
CA ASN A 152 18.75 8.59 0.91
C ASN A 152 17.66 9.66 0.88
N VAL A 153 16.52 9.41 1.53
CA VAL A 153 15.40 10.36 1.56
C VAL A 153 15.81 11.61 2.35
N ALA A 154 15.62 12.78 1.75
CA ALA A 154 15.88 14.06 2.38
C ALA A 154 14.59 14.89 2.44
N PHE A 155 14.40 15.61 3.55
CA PHE A 155 13.25 16.47 3.76
C PHE A 155 13.66 17.94 3.73
N GLU A 156 13.00 18.74 2.89
CA GLU A 156 13.26 20.17 2.73
C GLU A 156 11.99 20.99 2.93
N ARG A 157 12.08 22.13 3.62
CA ARG A 157 10.95 23.08 3.73
C ARG A 157 10.63 23.71 2.38
N ASN A 158 9.39 23.60 1.95
CA ASN A 158 8.91 24.34 0.80
C ASN A 158 8.91 25.84 1.11
N LYS A 159 9.23 26.66 0.11
CA LYS A 159 9.25 28.13 0.23
C LYS A 159 8.22 28.75 -0.70
N CYS A 160 7.57 29.81 -0.26
CA CYS A 160 6.63 30.62 -1.06
C CYS A 160 7.10 32.08 -1.13
N GLY A 161 6.69 32.81 -2.17
CA GLY A 161 7.01 34.23 -2.37
C GLY A 161 7.50 34.57 -3.78
N ILE A 162 7.28 35.82 -4.20
CA ILE A 162 7.69 36.37 -5.50
C ILE A 162 8.92 37.26 -5.26
N TRP A 163 10.00 37.06 -6.03
CA TRP A 163 11.21 37.89 -6.06
C TRP A 163 11.85 38.21 -4.68
N GLY A 164 12.85 37.42 -4.26
CA GLY A 164 13.72 37.73 -3.10
C GLY A 164 13.11 37.52 -1.70
N TRP A 165 11.80 37.66 -1.55
CA TRP A 165 11.08 37.48 -0.28
C TRP A 165 10.54 36.05 -0.15
N ARG A 166 11.45 35.08 -0.02
CA ARG A 166 11.06 33.67 0.18
C ARG A 166 10.79 33.41 1.66
N SER A 167 9.52 33.19 2.03
CA SER A 167 9.12 32.68 3.34
C SER A 167 8.94 31.17 3.31
N GLU A 168 8.99 30.52 4.46
CA GLU A 168 8.63 29.11 4.56
C GLU A 168 7.14 28.93 4.28
N LYS A 169 6.81 27.94 3.46
CA LYS A 169 5.44 27.64 3.05
C LYS A 169 4.72 26.96 4.21
N MET A 170 3.59 27.54 4.59
CA MET A 170 2.61 26.98 5.51
C MET A 170 1.25 26.96 4.82
N GLU A 171 0.48 25.91 5.06
CA GLU A 171 -0.89 25.78 4.55
C GLU A 171 -1.78 25.23 5.66
N THR A 172 -3.02 25.72 5.73
CA THR A 172 -4.04 25.17 6.61
C THR A 172 -4.71 23.99 5.92
N VAL A 173 -4.71 22.83 6.57
CA VAL A 173 -5.35 21.60 6.07
C VAL A 173 -6.24 21.04 7.17
N SER A 174 -7.52 20.85 6.88
CA SER A 174 -8.51 20.34 7.85
C SER A 174 -8.49 21.10 9.19
N GLY A 175 -8.36 22.43 9.15
CA GLY A 175 -8.30 23.27 10.35
C GLY A 175 -6.95 23.35 11.05
N TYR A 176 -5.95 22.55 10.66
CA TYR A 176 -4.61 22.56 11.25
C TYR A 176 -3.62 23.36 10.42
N GLU A 177 -2.84 24.23 11.05
CA GLU A 177 -1.68 24.85 10.41
C GLU A 177 -0.57 23.81 10.22
N ALA A 178 -0.13 23.65 8.97
CA ALA A 178 0.85 22.64 8.60
C ALA A 178 2.04 23.25 7.86
N LYS A 179 3.23 22.84 8.28
CA LYS A 179 4.50 23.13 7.62
C LYS A 179 4.59 22.24 6.39
N VAL A 180 4.83 22.83 5.21
CA VAL A 180 4.92 22.07 3.96
C VAL A 180 6.36 21.64 3.70
N TYR A 181 6.57 20.32 3.58
CA TYR A 181 7.85 19.70 3.28
C TYR A 181 7.83 18.99 1.92
N SER A 182 8.98 18.97 1.26
CA SER A 182 9.28 18.10 0.14
C SER A 182 10.16 16.94 0.61
N ALA A 183 9.74 15.71 0.36
CA ALA A 183 10.60 14.53 0.49
C ALA A 183 11.23 14.23 -0.87
N THR A 184 12.54 14.47 -1.00
CA THR A 184 13.32 14.22 -2.22
C THR A 184 14.07 12.89 -2.12
N ASN A 185 14.50 12.35 -3.27
CA ASN A 185 15.22 11.08 -3.37
C ASN A 185 14.47 9.87 -2.79
N VAL A 186 13.14 9.89 -2.86
CA VAL A 186 12.35 8.70 -2.58
C VAL A 186 12.47 7.77 -3.77
N GLU A 187 13.07 6.59 -3.58
CA GLU A 187 13.33 5.64 -4.65
C GLU A 187 12.38 4.45 -4.54
N LEU A 188 11.59 4.20 -5.59
CA LEU A 188 10.85 2.96 -5.76
C LEU A 188 11.71 1.98 -6.55
N VAL A 189 12.13 0.90 -5.91
CA VAL A 189 13.00 -0.10 -6.51
C VAL A 189 12.16 -1.33 -6.85
N THR A 190 11.98 -1.57 -8.15
CA THR A 190 11.33 -2.77 -8.68
C THR A 190 12.40 -3.73 -9.19
N ARG A 191 12.53 -4.90 -8.58
CA ARG A 191 13.41 -5.99 -9.02
C ARG A 191 12.56 -7.08 -9.64
N THR A 192 12.93 -7.52 -10.84
CA THR A 192 12.27 -8.61 -11.55
C THR A 192 13.29 -9.70 -11.84
N ARG A 193 12.99 -10.94 -11.41
CA ARG A 193 13.81 -12.14 -11.66
C ARG A 193 13.11 -13.07 -12.64
N THR A 194 13.87 -13.61 -13.60
CA THR A 194 13.35 -14.43 -14.71
C THR A 194 14.15 -15.70 -14.98
N GLU A 195 15.22 -15.99 -14.22
CA GLU A 195 16.10 -17.14 -14.48
C GLU A 195 15.40 -18.50 -14.40
N HIS A 196 14.34 -18.61 -13.61
CA HIS A 196 13.55 -19.85 -13.46
C HIS A 196 12.65 -20.11 -14.66
N LEU A 197 12.32 -19.07 -15.43
CA LEU A 197 11.39 -19.16 -16.54
C LEU A 197 12.01 -19.88 -17.74
N SER A 198 11.15 -20.55 -18.51
CA SER A 198 11.50 -21.02 -19.85
C SER A 198 11.61 -19.85 -20.82
N ASP A 199 12.32 -20.02 -21.94
CA ASP A 199 12.37 -18.96 -22.97
C ASP A 199 10.99 -18.63 -23.54
N GLN A 200 10.09 -19.63 -23.59
CA GLN A 200 8.68 -19.42 -23.95
C GLN A 200 7.98 -18.52 -22.93
N ASP A 201 8.12 -18.77 -21.63
CA ASP A 201 7.49 -17.96 -20.58
C ASP A 201 8.12 -16.56 -20.47
N LYS A 202 9.42 -16.43 -20.70
CA LYS A 202 10.09 -15.13 -20.88
C LYS A 202 9.53 -14.37 -22.06
N SER A 203 9.26 -15.04 -23.19
CA SER A 203 8.65 -14.40 -24.36
C SER A 203 7.19 -14.00 -24.12
N ARG A 204 6.40 -14.84 -23.43
CA ARG A 204 5.01 -14.54 -23.03
C ARG A 204 4.94 -13.35 -22.07
N SER A 205 5.80 -13.32 -21.05
CA SER A 205 5.88 -12.20 -20.10
C SER A 205 6.44 -10.92 -20.73
N LYS A 206 7.25 -11.02 -21.79
CA LYS A 206 7.66 -9.87 -22.63
C LYS A 206 6.54 -9.41 -23.57
N GLY A 207 5.73 -10.32 -24.09
CA GLY A 207 4.61 -10.06 -25.01
C GLY A 207 3.32 -9.57 -24.35
N GLY A 208 3.13 -9.85 -23.06
CA GLY A 208 2.06 -9.26 -22.24
C GLY A 208 2.36 -7.83 -21.75
N LYS A 209 3.50 -7.26 -22.14
CA LYS A 209 3.81 -5.86 -21.90
C LYS A 209 2.98 -5.04 -22.87
N THR A 210 2.08 -4.21 -22.36
CA THR A 210 1.49 -3.15 -23.18
C THR A 210 2.63 -2.32 -23.80
N PRO A 211 2.47 -1.81 -25.03
CA PRO A 211 3.51 -1.06 -25.76
C PRO A 211 4.15 0.09 -24.97
N PHE A 212 3.49 0.53 -23.90
CA PHE A 212 3.89 1.64 -23.04
C PHE A 212 4.98 1.32 -22.01
N GLN A 213 5.28 0.05 -21.67
CA GLN A 213 6.50 -0.23 -20.89
C GLN A 213 7.78 0.13 -21.67
N SER A 214 7.71 0.11 -23.00
CA SER A 214 8.81 0.46 -23.91
C SER A 214 8.92 1.96 -24.19
N PHE A 215 7.87 2.75 -23.93
CA PHE A 215 7.83 4.20 -24.21
C PHE A 215 8.28 5.07 -23.01
N LEU A 216 8.72 4.46 -21.91
CA LEU A 216 9.18 5.13 -20.68
C LEU A 216 10.60 5.73 -20.75
N GLY A 217 11.22 5.78 -21.93
CA GLY A 217 12.31 6.72 -22.25
C GLY A 217 13.45 6.90 -21.23
N LEU A 218 13.79 5.89 -20.43
CA LEU A 218 14.88 5.97 -19.45
C LEU A 218 15.72 4.68 -19.49
N PRO A 219 17.06 4.82 -19.40
CA PRO A 219 17.98 3.74 -19.69
C PRO A 219 17.74 2.56 -18.74
N GLN A 220 17.42 1.42 -19.32
CA GLN A 220 17.41 0.14 -18.64
C GLN A 220 18.85 -0.17 -18.22
N GLN A 221 19.23 0.14 -16.97
CA GLN A 221 20.45 -0.41 -16.39
C GLN A 221 20.23 -1.91 -16.22
N HIS A 222 20.62 -2.65 -17.24
CA HIS A 222 20.88 -4.08 -17.12
C HIS A 222 22.10 -4.21 -16.20
N SER A 223 21.85 -4.37 -14.90
CA SER A 223 22.87 -4.94 -14.03
C SER A 223 22.90 -6.43 -14.30
N SER A 224 23.48 -6.82 -15.43
CA SER A 224 23.99 -8.16 -15.61
C SER A 224 25.10 -8.31 -14.58
N HIS A 225 24.84 -9.01 -13.48
CA HIS A 225 25.94 -9.55 -12.71
C HIS A 225 26.62 -10.57 -13.63
N ASN A 226 27.63 -10.11 -14.37
CA ASN A 226 28.59 -10.98 -15.05
C ASN A 226 29.39 -11.70 -13.95
N GLY A 227 28.77 -12.71 -13.36
CA GLY A 227 29.51 -13.80 -12.74
C GLY A 227 30.42 -14.40 -13.82
N ALA A 228 31.63 -14.77 -13.44
CA ALA A 228 32.63 -15.37 -14.31
C ALA A 228 32.01 -16.45 -15.22
N PRO A 229 32.52 -16.64 -16.46
CA PRO A 229 32.02 -17.69 -17.35
C PRO A 229 32.12 -19.03 -16.62
N VAL A 230 30.96 -19.59 -16.27
CA VAL A 230 30.88 -20.88 -15.58
C VAL A 230 31.38 -21.93 -16.57
N GLN A 231 32.63 -22.37 -16.38
CA GLN A 231 33.16 -23.55 -17.05
C GLN A 231 32.31 -24.75 -16.65
N GLN A 232 31.74 -25.41 -17.66
CA GLN A 232 31.13 -26.75 -17.65
C GLN A 232 30.26 -27.09 -16.44
N ALA A 233 28.95 -26.99 -16.65
CA ALA A 233 27.89 -27.37 -15.72
C ALA A 233 28.04 -28.81 -15.19
N ALA A 234 28.03 -28.97 -13.87
CA ALA A 234 27.95 -30.27 -13.21
C ALA A 234 26.54 -30.91 -13.32
N SER A 235 25.47 -30.10 -13.43
CA SER A 235 24.10 -30.56 -13.74
C SER A 235 23.16 -29.39 -14.11
N PRO A 236 21.99 -29.62 -14.76
CA PRO A 236 21.02 -28.57 -15.10
C PRO A 236 20.39 -27.85 -13.89
N THR A 237 20.39 -28.52 -12.73
CA THR A 237 19.76 -28.06 -11.48
C THR A 237 20.74 -27.57 -10.44
N ASN A 238 22.05 -27.79 -10.64
CA ASN A 238 23.14 -27.31 -9.80
C ASN A 238 24.36 -26.94 -10.66
N PRO A 239 24.31 -25.82 -11.39
CA PRO A 239 25.38 -25.42 -12.30
C PRO A 239 26.65 -24.95 -11.56
N THR A 240 26.56 -24.65 -10.26
CA THR A 240 27.69 -24.20 -9.43
C THR A 240 28.32 -25.31 -8.59
N ALA A 241 27.82 -26.55 -8.73
CA ALA A 241 28.30 -27.75 -8.03
C ALA A 241 28.39 -27.62 -6.50
N ILE A 242 27.53 -26.79 -5.89
CA ILE A 242 27.49 -26.63 -4.44
C ILE A 242 27.00 -27.95 -3.82
N SER A 243 27.76 -28.50 -2.87
CA SER A 243 27.35 -29.70 -2.16
C SER A 243 26.30 -29.40 -1.07
N PRO A 244 25.49 -30.39 -0.63
CA PRO A 244 24.58 -30.19 0.49
C PRO A 244 25.29 -29.71 1.76
N ASP A 245 26.46 -30.27 2.07
CA ASP A 245 27.24 -29.89 3.26
C ASP A 245 27.69 -28.42 3.19
N GLU A 246 28.12 -27.96 2.01
CA GLU A 246 28.46 -26.55 1.77
C GLU A 246 27.24 -25.62 1.84
N TYR A 247 26.06 -26.08 1.43
CA TYR A 247 24.84 -25.26 1.42
C TYR A 247 24.21 -25.11 2.81
N PHE A 248 24.25 -26.16 3.62
CA PHE A 248 23.63 -26.19 4.94
C PHE A 248 24.58 -25.76 6.07
N ASP A 249 25.87 -25.53 5.80
CA ASP A 249 26.81 -24.97 6.78
C ASP A 249 26.67 -23.43 6.87
N PRO A 250 26.17 -22.87 7.99
CA PRO A 250 26.04 -21.42 8.16
C PRO A 250 27.38 -20.68 8.19
N ASN A 251 28.50 -21.38 8.40
CA ASN A 251 29.84 -20.80 8.42
C ASN A 251 30.53 -20.83 7.05
N PHE A 252 29.93 -21.50 6.07
CA PHE A 252 30.48 -21.61 4.73
C PHE A 252 29.99 -20.47 3.83
N SER A 253 30.92 -19.64 3.34
CA SER A 253 30.57 -18.54 2.42
C SER A 253 30.41 -19.05 0.99
N LEU A 254 29.19 -19.03 0.48
CA LEU A 254 28.90 -19.29 -0.93
C LEU A 254 29.26 -18.11 -1.86
N GLU A 255 29.64 -16.96 -1.31
CA GLU A 255 29.89 -15.70 -2.02
C GLU A 255 28.75 -15.35 -3.00
N SER A 256 28.98 -15.51 -4.31
CA SER A 256 27.99 -15.27 -5.38
C SER A 256 27.42 -16.56 -5.99
N ARG A 257 27.88 -17.73 -5.55
CA ARG A 257 27.43 -19.03 -6.05
C ARG A 257 26.01 -19.31 -5.55
N ASN A 258 25.16 -19.82 -6.45
CA ASN A 258 23.79 -20.20 -6.15
C ASN A 258 23.57 -21.64 -6.63
N ILE A 259 22.81 -22.44 -5.87
CA ILE A 259 22.44 -23.81 -6.28
C ILE A 259 21.62 -23.78 -7.58
N GLY A 260 20.81 -22.74 -7.78
CA GLY A 260 20.01 -22.58 -8.99
C GLY A 260 20.79 -22.09 -10.20
N ARG A 261 20.05 -21.84 -11.29
CA ARG A 261 20.57 -21.09 -12.44
C ARG A 261 21.10 -19.72 -11.97
N PRO A 262 22.14 -19.17 -12.63
CA PRO A 262 22.59 -17.81 -12.35
C PRO A 262 21.43 -16.83 -12.36
N ILE A 263 21.40 -15.95 -11.37
CA ILE A 263 20.28 -15.00 -11.17
C ILE A 263 20.22 -14.05 -12.36
N GLU A 264 19.08 -14.04 -13.05
CA GLU A 264 18.78 -13.13 -14.15
C GLU A 264 17.81 -12.08 -13.62
N MET A 265 18.36 -10.97 -13.12
CA MET A 265 17.58 -9.92 -12.46
C MET A 265 17.72 -8.59 -13.19
N SER A 266 16.58 -7.97 -13.50
CA SER A 266 16.52 -6.56 -13.88
C SER A 266 16.07 -5.71 -12.70
N SER A 267 16.71 -4.56 -12.48
CA SER A 267 16.31 -3.57 -11.48
C SER A 267 15.85 -2.29 -12.17
N LYS A 268 14.66 -1.81 -11.81
CA LYS A 268 14.13 -0.52 -12.23
C LYS A 268 14.01 0.37 -11.00
N VAL A 269 14.75 1.48 -10.99
CA VAL A 269 14.70 2.48 -9.93
C VAL A 269 13.95 3.69 -10.45
N GLN A 270 12.86 4.05 -9.76
CA GLN A 270 12.12 5.27 -10.05
C GLN A 270 12.24 6.23 -8.89
N ARG A 271 12.68 7.45 -9.18
CA ARG A 271 12.79 8.51 -8.17
C ARG A 271 11.56 9.40 -8.26
N PHE A 272 11.00 9.72 -7.11
CA PHE A 272 9.89 10.65 -7.03
C PHE A 272 10.05 11.60 -5.85
N LYS A 273 9.28 12.69 -5.89
CA LYS A 273 9.30 13.75 -4.89
C LYS A 273 7.93 13.83 -4.23
N ALA A 274 7.79 13.35 -3.00
CA ALA A 274 6.53 13.47 -2.26
C ALA A 274 6.44 14.84 -1.58
N THR A 275 5.21 15.31 -1.34
CA THR A 275 4.93 16.52 -0.56
C THR A 275 4.18 16.14 0.70
N LEU A 276 4.57 16.72 1.83
CA LEU A 276 4.04 16.44 3.15
C LEU A 276 3.59 17.73 3.81
N TRP A 277 2.48 17.66 4.53
CA TRP A 277 1.97 18.72 5.38
C TRP A 277 2.00 18.21 6.81
N LEU A 278 2.93 18.74 7.61
CA LEU A 278 3.18 18.28 8.97
C LEU A 278 2.70 19.35 9.95
N SER A 279 1.82 18.97 10.88
CA SER A 279 1.33 19.85 11.95
C SER A 279 1.81 19.37 13.31
N GLU A 280 2.45 20.25 14.08
CA GLU A 280 2.92 19.94 15.44
C GLU A 280 1.81 20.06 16.49
N GLU A 281 0.71 20.74 16.16
CA GLU A 281 -0.43 20.97 17.04
C GLU A 281 -1.51 19.89 16.91
N HIS A 282 -1.34 18.95 15.96
CA HIS A 282 -2.32 17.90 15.75
C HIS A 282 -2.37 16.96 16.96
N PRO A 283 -3.56 16.59 17.47
CA PRO A 283 -3.66 15.84 18.71
C PRO A 283 -3.17 14.39 18.57
N LEU A 284 -3.32 13.81 17.37
CA LEU A 284 -2.88 12.44 17.11
C LEU A 284 -1.36 12.30 16.99
N SER A 285 -0.81 11.25 17.60
CA SER A 285 0.56 10.78 17.38
C SER A 285 0.58 9.72 16.28
N LEU A 286 1.38 9.96 15.24
CA LEU A 286 1.53 9.00 14.14
C LEU A 286 2.09 7.67 14.63
N GLY A 287 3.11 7.71 15.49
CA GLY A 287 3.82 6.52 15.97
C GLY A 287 3.02 5.73 17.00
N ASP A 288 2.39 6.41 17.97
CA ASP A 288 1.77 5.71 19.10
C ASP A 288 0.31 5.30 18.82
N GLN A 289 -0.41 6.09 18.01
CA GLN A 289 -1.87 5.93 17.86
C GLN A 289 -2.26 5.45 16.46
N VAL A 290 -1.64 5.98 15.41
CA VAL A 290 -2.01 5.64 14.02
C VAL A 290 -1.25 4.41 13.52
N MET A 291 0.03 4.25 13.88
CA MET A 291 0.85 3.13 13.43
C MET A 291 0.28 1.75 13.79
N PRO A 292 -0.21 1.49 15.04
CA PRO A 292 -0.79 0.19 15.37
C PRO A 292 -2.01 -0.17 14.52
N ILE A 293 -2.80 0.84 14.12
CA ILE A 293 -3.96 0.68 13.23
C ILE A 293 -3.49 0.32 11.82
N ILE A 294 -2.50 1.05 11.31
CA ILE A 294 -1.91 0.78 10.00
C ILE A 294 -1.27 -0.61 9.97
N ASP A 295 -0.58 -1.02 11.02
CA ASP A 295 0.02 -2.36 11.15
C ASP A 295 -1.05 -3.46 11.14
N LEU A 296 -2.17 -3.24 11.83
CA LEU A 296 -3.29 -4.19 11.85
C LEU A 296 -3.96 -4.29 10.47
N MET A 297 -4.25 -3.15 9.84
CA MET A 297 -4.83 -3.10 8.49
C MET A 297 -3.87 -3.64 7.43
N ALA A 298 -2.55 -3.49 7.62
CA ALA A 298 -1.53 -4.03 6.73
C ALA A 298 -1.45 -5.57 6.74
N ILE A 299 -2.10 -6.26 7.70
CA ILE A 299 -2.16 -7.72 7.75
C ILE A 299 -2.94 -8.25 6.55
N SER A 300 -4.06 -7.61 6.22
CA SER A 300 -4.96 -7.98 5.13
C SER A 300 -4.79 -7.11 3.89
N ASN A 301 -4.29 -5.87 4.01
CA ASN A 301 -4.27 -4.90 2.91
C ASN A 301 -2.85 -4.43 2.54
N ALA A 302 -2.45 -4.65 1.29
CA ALA A 302 -1.13 -4.29 0.77
C ALA A 302 -0.87 -2.77 0.70
N HIS A 303 -1.92 -1.95 0.59
CA HIS A 303 -1.80 -0.48 0.57
C HIS A 303 -1.44 0.07 1.94
N PHE A 304 -2.06 -0.46 3.00
CA PHE A 304 -1.66 -0.14 4.37
C PHE A 304 -0.23 -0.59 4.65
N ALA A 305 0.21 -1.72 4.08
CA ALA A 305 1.63 -2.12 4.17
C ALA A 305 2.57 -1.10 3.48
N LYS A 306 2.21 -0.59 2.30
CA LYS A 306 2.97 0.46 1.60
C LYS A 306 2.96 1.79 2.37
N LEU A 307 1.81 2.17 2.94
CA LEU A 307 1.67 3.37 3.78
C LEU A 307 2.50 3.25 5.07
N ARG A 308 2.48 2.08 5.72
CA ARG A 308 3.31 1.74 6.87
C ARG A 308 4.79 1.97 6.56
N ASP A 309 5.26 1.42 5.44
CA ASP A 309 6.65 1.54 5.03
C ASP A 309 7.04 3.00 4.74
N PHE A 310 6.11 3.79 4.22
CA PHE A 310 6.28 5.24 4.02
C PHE A 310 6.30 6.03 5.34
N ILE A 311 5.40 5.72 6.28
CA ILE A 311 5.33 6.41 7.58
C ILE A 311 6.53 6.06 8.47
N ASN A 312 7.06 4.85 8.37
CA ASN A 312 8.29 4.43 9.03
C ASN A 312 9.54 5.17 8.56
N LEU A 313 9.44 6.00 7.53
CA LEU A 313 10.45 7.03 7.26
C LEU A 313 10.65 7.88 8.51
N ARG A 314 11.88 8.33 8.77
CA ARG A 314 12.14 9.35 9.80
C ARG A 314 11.57 10.69 9.33
N LEU A 315 10.25 10.84 9.43
CA LEU A 315 9.55 12.07 9.11
C LEU A 315 10.06 13.20 10.02
N PRO A 316 10.11 14.44 9.54
CA PRO A 316 10.28 15.61 10.40
C PRO A 316 9.20 15.66 11.50
N PRO A 317 9.41 16.43 12.57
CA PRO A 317 8.43 16.52 13.67
C PRO A 317 7.07 17.05 13.18
N GLY A 318 6.00 16.47 13.74
CA GLY A 318 4.61 16.79 13.43
C GLY A 318 3.84 15.62 12.82
N PHE A 319 2.52 15.67 12.95
CA PHE A 319 1.59 14.70 12.36
C PHE A 319 1.33 15.02 10.88
N PRO A 320 1.34 14.03 9.97
CA PRO A 320 1.13 14.25 8.55
C PRO A 320 -0.34 14.43 8.22
N VAL A 321 -0.90 15.63 8.43
CA VAL A 321 -2.30 15.94 8.12
C VAL A 321 -2.65 15.77 6.64
N LYS A 322 -1.66 15.86 5.75
CA LYS A 322 -1.80 15.52 4.32
C LYS A 322 -0.49 15.00 3.74
N ILE A 323 -0.62 14.00 2.88
CA ILE A 323 0.48 13.36 2.15
C ILE A 323 0.11 13.35 0.67
N GLU A 324 1.02 13.80 -0.19
CA GLU A 324 0.86 13.74 -1.64
C GLU A 324 2.06 13.02 -2.26
N ILE A 325 1.82 11.84 -2.80
CA ILE A 325 2.83 10.99 -3.43
C ILE A 325 2.54 10.98 -4.93
N PRO A 326 3.41 11.55 -5.77
CA PRO A 326 3.28 11.40 -7.20
C PRO A 326 3.44 9.92 -7.58
N LEU A 327 2.46 9.43 -8.30
CA LEU A 327 2.48 8.14 -8.97
C LEU A 327 3.03 8.32 -10.39
N PHE A 328 3.01 7.26 -11.18
CA PHE A 328 3.56 7.25 -12.54
C PHE A 328 2.86 8.27 -13.46
N HIS A 329 3.65 8.97 -14.29
CA HIS A 329 3.34 9.84 -15.45
C HIS A 329 2.37 11.01 -15.25
N VAL A 330 1.21 10.78 -14.65
CA VAL A 330 0.11 11.75 -14.63
C VAL A 330 -0.76 11.72 -13.39
N LEU A 331 -0.52 10.81 -12.44
CA LEU A 331 -1.34 10.65 -11.24
C LEU A 331 -0.59 11.02 -9.97
N ASN A 332 -1.28 11.59 -8.99
CA ASN A 332 -0.82 11.74 -7.62
C ASN A 332 -1.81 11.03 -6.69
N ALA A 333 -1.29 10.19 -5.79
CA ALA A 333 -2.04 9.74 -4.63
C ALA A 333 -1.98 10.82 -3.56
N ARG A 334 -3.14 11.18 -3.01
CA ARG A 334 -3.29 12.13 -1.93
C ARG A 334 -4.05 11.46 -0.79
N ILE A 335 -3.47 11.55 0.40
CA ILE A 335 -4.06 11.09 1.65
C ILE A 335 -4.22 12.33 2.52
N THR A 336 -5.42 12.55 3.06
CA THR A 336 -5.69 13.66 3.98
C THR A 336 -6.40 13.13 5.22
N PHE A 337 -5.94 13.57 6.40
CA PHE A 337 -6.57 13.26 7.67
C PHE A 337 -7.50 14.41 8.04
N SER A 338 -8.73 14.09 8.45
CA SER A 338 -9.77 15.06 8.75
C SER A 338 -10.77 14.53 9.76
N ASN A 339 -11.69 15.41 10.19
CA ASN A 339 -12.81 15.09 11.06
C ASN A 339 -12.45 14.32 12.34
N LEU A 340 -11.35 14.72 12.97
CA LEU A 340 -10.90 14.10 14.22
C LEU A 340 -11.99 14.27 15.28
N CYS A 341 -12.41 13.16 15.89
CA CYS A 341 -13.46 13.09 16.92
C CYS A 341 -14.82 13.71 16.51
N GLY A 342 -15.11 13.83 15.21
CA GLY A 342 -16.37 14.43 14.74
C GLY A 342 -16.43 15.95 14.91
N CYS A 343 -15.29 16.62 15.10
CA CYS A 343 -15.22 18.06 15.31
C CYS A 343 -15.56 18.90 14.06
N ASP A 344 -15.30 18.36 12.87
CA ASP A 344 -15.59 19.05 11.60
C ASP A 344 -17.03 18.76 11.16
N GLU A 345 -17.41 17.47 11.15
CA GLU A 345 -18.73 16.97 10.81
C GLU A 345 -19.23 16.05 11.94
N PRO A 346 -20.24 16.47 12.71
CA PRO A 346 -20.68 15.74 13.90
C PRO A 346 -21.33 14.40 13.54
N LEU A 347 -21.03 13.38 14.35
CA LEU A 347 -21.54 12.02 14.20
C LEU A 347 -22.36 11.63 15.43
N SER A 348 -23.41 10.84 15.26
CA SER A 348 -24.18 10.30 16.39
C SER A 348 -23.37 9.32 17.25
N SER A 349 -22.37 8.68 16.66
CA SER A 349 -21.55 7.64 17.30
C SER A 349 -20.33 8.17 18.05
N VAL A 350 -20.06 9.47 18.01
CA VAL A 350 -18.87 10.08 18.61
C VAL A 350 -19.25 11.39 19.28
N TRP A 351 -18.82 11.60 20.52
CA TRP A 351 -19.03 12.87 21.22
C TRP A 351 -17.81 13.27 22.04
N VAL A 352 -17.61 14.57 22.18
CA VAL A 352 -16.59 15.16 23.04
C VAL A 352 -17.21 15.43 24.41
N PRO A 353 -16.71 14.85 25.51
CA PRO A 353 -17.24 15.09 26.84
C PRO A 353 -17.13 16.56 27.24
N ALA A 354 -18.12 17.05 28.01
CA ALA A 354 -18.10 18.42 28.50
C ALA A 354 -16.89 18.68 29.42
N PRO A 355 -16.28 19.88 29.38
CA PRO A 355 -15.18 20.25 30.27
C PRO A 355 -15.64 20.17 31.73
N GLY A 356 -15.09 19.20 32.48
CA GLY A 356 -15.46 18.92 33.87
C GLY A 356 -15.93 17.48 34.16
N SER A 357 -16.08 16.63 33.14
CA SER A 357 -16.28 15.19 33.37
C SER A 357 -15.00 14.51 33.88
N ALA A 358 -15.13 13.39 34.60
CA ALA A 358 -13.97 12.60 35.04
C ALA A 358 -13.08 12.11 33.87
N ILE A 359 -13.62 12.12 32.65
CA ILE A 359 -12.95 11.73 31.41
C ILE A 359 -12.19 12.91 30.79
N ALA A 360 -12.69 14.15 30.95
CA ALA A 360 -11.91 15.36 30.66
C ALA A 360 -10.72 15.54 31.63
N ALA A 361 -10.74 14.85 32.78
CA ALA A 361 -9.61 14.73 33.71
C ALA A 361 -8.62 13.61 33.34
N SER A 362 -8.93 12.77 32.34
CA SER A 362 -7.95 11.84 31.78
C SER A 362 -6.89 12.62 31.00
N ALA A 363 -5.62 12.24 31.13
CA ALA A 363 -4.48 12.95 30.52
C ALA A 363 -4.43 12.91 28.98
N SER A 364 -5.53 12.53 28.30
CA SER A 364 -5.61 12.53 26.85
C SER A 364 -5.73 13.97 26.33
N PRO A 365 -4.91 14.40 25.36
CA PRO A 365 -4.97 15.76 24.82
C PRO A 365 -6.26 16.07 24.03
N PHE A 366 -7.10 15.06 23.75
CA PHE A 366 -8.34 15.17 22.99
C PHE A 366 -9.33 14.08 23.47
N PRO A 367 -10.11 14.31 24.54
CA PRO A 367 -11.04 13.31 25.02
C PRO A 367 -12.21 13.22 24.03
N CYS A 368 -12.37 12.10 23.33
CA CYS A 368 -13.62 11.78 22.65
C CYS A 368 -14.07 10.37 22.97
N GLU A 369 -15.37 10.21 23.11
CA GLU A 369 -16.03 8.95 23.39
C GLU A 369 -16.64 8.41 22.10
N VAL A 370 -16.45 7.11 21.90
CA VAL A 370 -17.00 6.36 20.78
C VAL A 370 -18.08 5.42 21.29
N ASP A 371 -19.26 5.47 20.69
CA ASP A 371 -20.38 4.56 20.99
C ASP A 371 -19.94 3.11 20.87
N PRO A 372 -20.10 2.24 21.90
CA PRO A 372 -19.65 0.87 21.79
C PRO A 372 -20.43 0.07 20.74
N ALA A 373 -21.66 0.49 20.40
CA ALA A 373 -22.51 -0.19 19.43
C ALA A 373 -21.93 -0.19 18.01
N VAL A 374 -21.00 0.73 17.67
CA VAL A 374 -20.37 0.72 16.33
C VAL A 374 -19.52 -0.53 16.09
N PHE A 375 -19.09 -1.22 17.14
CA PHE A 375 -18.29 -2.45 17.03
C PHE A 375 -19.13 -3.72 17.08
N GLU A 376 -20.46 -3.62 17.15
CA GLU A 376 -21.36 -4.76 17.17
C GLU A 376 -21.94 -5.03 15.77
N VAL A 377 -22.36 -6.28 15.54
CA VAL A 377 -23.05 -6.67 14.32
C VAL A 377 -24.43 -5.97 14.29
N PRO A 378 -24.79 -5.27 13.21
CA PRO A 378 -26.09 -4.63 13.12
C PRO A 378 -27.24 -5.65 13.12
N ASP A 379 -28.39 -5.25 13.69
CA ASP A 379 -29.58 -6.09 13.76
C ASP A 379 -30.05 -6.54 12.36
N GLY A 380 -30.41 -7.81 12.23
CA GLY A 380 -30.92 -8.41 11.00
C GLY A 380 -29.86 -8.90 10.01
N TYR A 381 -28.57 -8.79 10.34
CA TYR A 381 -27.50 -9.31 9.50
C TYR A 381 -27.28 -10.80 9.72
N SER A 382 -26.96 -11.53 8.64
CA SER A 382 -26.66 -12.96 8.72
C SER A 382 -25.16 -13.17 8.95
N VAL A 383 -24.82 -13.87 10.03
CA VAL A 383 -23.42 -14.17 10.39
C VAL A 383 -23.01 -15.50 9.76
N LEU A 384 -22.01 -15.44 8.89
CA LEU A 384 -21.34 -16.60 8.32
C LEU A 384 -20.10 -16.90 9.19
N GLY A 385 -20.00 -18.15 9.66
CA GLY A 385 -18.81 -18.62 10.35
C GLY A 385 -17.60 -18.71 9.42
N ALA A 386 -16.49 -19.24 9.94
CA ALA A 386 -15.22 -19.42 9.22
C ALA A 386 -15.27 -20.47 8.07
N GLU A 387 -16.40 -20.62 7.37
CA GLU A 387 -16.48 -21.40 6.15
C GLU A 387 -15.98 -20.58 4.97
N ARG A 388 -14.72 -20.86 4.59
CA ARG A 388 -14.05 -20.53 3.33
C ARG A 388 -14.09 -19.05 2.90
N SER A 389 -13.12 -18.30 3.39
CA SER A 389 -12.57 -17.15 2.67
C SER A 389 -11.42 -17.65 1.78
N GLU A 390 -11.57 -17.53 0.46
CA GLU A 390 -10.41 -17.58 -0.46
C GLU A 390 -9.49 -16.41 -0.11
N PRO A 391 -8.16 -16.60 -0.05
CA PRO A 391 -7.26 -15.53 0.33
C PRO A 391 -7.33 -14.39 -0.69
N LEU A 392 -7.97 -13.27 -0.31
CA LEU A 392 -8.13 -11.98 -1.03
C LEU A 392 -6.79 -11.28 -1.40
N ARG A 393 -5.65 -11.96 -1.29
CA ARG A 393 -4.32 -11.35 -1.36
C ARG A 393 -3.90 -10.90 -2.76
N ASP A 394 -4.46 -11.47 -3.82
CA ASP A 394 -4.00 -11.19 -5.18
C ASP A 394 -4.85 -10.10 -5.88
N GLU A 395 -6.11 -9.88 -5.49
CA GLU A 395 -7.01 -8.92 -6.17
C GLU A 395 -6.60 -7.45 -5.93
N ASP A 396 -6.13 -7.09 -4.73
CA ASP A 396 -5.76 -5.71 -4.38
C ASP A 396 -4.51 -5.18 -5.12
N ASP A 397 -3.51 -6.05 -5.35
CA ASP A 397 -2.32 -5.66 -6.13
C ASP A 397 -2.66 -5.55 -7.63
N ASP A 398 -3.61 -6.35 -8.13
CA ASP A 398 -4.14 -6.24 -9.50
C ASP A 398 -4.88 -4.91 -9.70
N LEU A 399 -5.62 -4.42 -8.69
CA LEU A 399 -6.31 -3.13 -8.75
C LEU A 399 -5.37 -1.94 -8.88
N LEU A 400 -4.28 -1.92 -8.11
CA LEU A 400 -3.26 -0.88 -8.22
C LEU A 400 -2.52 -0.97 -9.55
N GLN A 401 -2.14 -2.19 -9.94
CA GLN A 401 -1.43 -2.44 -11.18
C GLN A 401 -2.29 -2.07 -12.41
N PHE A 402 -3.60 -2.26 -12.29
CA PHE A 402 -4.59 -1.86 -13.28
C PHE A 402 -4.81 -0.34 -13.32
N ALA A 403 -4.94 0.34 -12.17
CA ALA A 403 -5.02 1.81 -12.11
C ALA A 403 -3.77 2.46 -12.74
N ILE A 404 -2.60 1.85 -12.54
CA ILE A 404 -1.35 2.22 -13.22
C ILE A 404 -1.46 1.98 -14.73
N GLN A 405 -2.02 0.87 -15.20
CA GLN A 405 -2.20 0.57 -16.63
C GLN A 405 -3.19 1.51 -17.34
N GLN A 406 -4.32 1.87 -16.73
CA GLN A 406 -5.27 2.82 -17.32
C GLN A 406 -4.73 4.24 -17.42
N SER A 407 -3.98 4.69 -16.40
CA SER A 407 -3.29 5.98 -16.45
C SER A 407 -2.33 6.11 -17.64
N LEU A 408 -1.85 4.98 -18.16
CA LEU A 408 -0.98 4.91 -19.33
C LEU A 408 -1.77 4.86 -20.64
N LEU A 409 -2.90 4.15 -20.68
CA LEU A 409 -3.75 4.01 -21.88
C LEU A 409 -4.39 5.34 -22.29
N GLU A 410 -4.91 6.13 -21.34
CA GLU A 410 -5.56 7.41 -21.62
C GLU A 410 -4.57 8.47 -22.14
N ALA A 411 -3.32 8.45 -21.66
CA ALA A 411 -2.25 9.31 -22.17
C ALA A 411 -1.82 8.97 -23.62
N SER A 412 -2.11 7.75 -24.07
CA SER A 412 -1.75 7.22 -25.39
C SER A 412 -2.72 7.66 -26.48
N THR A 413 -4.01 7.67 -26.17
CA THR A 413 -5.08 7.92 -27.16
C THR A 413 -5.19 9.38 -27.56
N GLU A 414 -4.73 10.32 -26.73
CA GLU A 414 -4.78 11.75 -27.04
C GLU A 414 -3.53 12.26 -27.79
N THR A 415 -2.38 11.59 -27.66
CA THR A 415 -1.19 11.97 -28.44
C THR A 415 -1.34 11.67 -29.94
N GLU A 416 -2.20 10.72 -30.33
CA GLU A 416 -2.54 10.49 -31.74
C GLU A 416 -3.56 11.48 -32.31
N GLN A 417 -4.43 12.08 -31.50
CA GLN A 417 -5.41 13.06 -31.99
C GLN A 417 -4.85 14.48 -32.20
N VAL A 418 -3.74 14.83 -31.54
CA VAL A 418 -3.10 16.15 -31.71
C VAL A 418 -2.17 16.19 -32.95
N GLY A 419 -1.96 15.06 -33.64
CA GLY A 419 -1.09 14.95 -34.82
C GLY A 419 -1.72 15.28 -36.17
N CYS A 420 -3.03 15.55 -36.27
CA CYS A 420 -3.72 15.73 -37.56
C CYS A 420 -4.51 17.04 -37.63
N GLY A 421 -3.87 18.18 -37.36
CA GLY A 421 -4.36 19.52 -37.67
C GLY A 421 -3.41 20.22 -38.64
N GLN A 422 -3.72 20.15 -39.93
CA GLN A 422 -2.96 20.78 -41.03
C GLN A 422 -2.64 22.26 -40.80
N GLU A 423 -1.36 22.58 -40.94
CA GLU A 423 -0.85 23.93 -41.21
C GLU A 423 -1.48 24.50 -42.49
N LEU A 424 -2.22 25.60 -42.36
CA LEU A 424 -2.45 26.56 -43.44
C LEU A 424 -1.82 27.88 -43.02
N GLY A 425 -0.56 28.09 -43.44
CA GLY A 425 0.22 29.28 -43.12
C GLY A 425 -0.25 30.55 -43.85
N PRO A 426 -0.03 31.76 -43.30
CA PRO A 426 -0.24 32.99 -44.03
C PRO A 426 1.02 33.38 -44.82
N ARG A 427 0.81 33.66 -46.11
CA ARG A 427 1.79 34.20 -47.05
C ARG A 427 2.33 35.55 -46.56
N ARG A 428 3.65 35.68 -46.48
CA ARG A 428 4.35 36.98 -46.35
C ARG A 428 4.22 37.77 -47.66
N GLY A 429 3.60 38.93 -47.60
CA GLY A 429 3.78 40.00 -48.57
C GLY A 429 4.83 40.99 -48.06
N GLN A 430 5.93 41.14 -48.79
CA GLN A 430 6.83 42.28 -48.63
C GLN A 430 6.19 43.51 -49.30
N GLY A 431 6.33 44.70 -48.71
CA GLY A 431 5.81 45.93 -49.29
C GLY A 431 6.15 47.19 -48.48
N TRP A 432 7.41 47.65 -48.63
CA TRP A 432 7.88 49.04 -48.74
C TRP A 432 7.25 50.20 -47.95
N GLN A 433 8.13 50.95 -47.26
CA GLN A 433 8.18 52.43 -47.04
C GLN A 433 6.92 53.10 -46.45
N ARG A 434 6.98 53.93 -45.40
CA ARG A 434 7.93 55.00 -45.07
C ARG A 434 7.74 55.40 -43.61
#